data_AF-A0A5C7YAP3-F1
#
_entry.id   AF-A0A5C7YAP3-F1
#
_cell.length_a   1.000
_cell.length_b   1.000
_cell.length_c   1.000
_cell.angle_alpha   90.00
_cell.angle_beta   90.00
_cell.angle_gamma   90.00
#
_symmetry.space_group_name_H-M   'P 1'
#
loop_
_entity.id
_entity.type
_entity.pdbx_description
1 polymer ?
#
loop_
_entity_poly.entity_id
_entity_poly.type
_entity_poly.pdbx_seq_one_letter_code
_entity_poly.pdbx_strand_id
1 'polypeptide(L)' 'MTNPQFSRAELAAAFDVFEQTVAHAAETKDWDAWVAHYPPDVEYIEHAMGTMHGRDEVRSWIRKT' A
#
# COMPACT_ATOMS: atom_id res chain seq x y z
N MET A 1 -12.26 -8.60 -21.99
CA MET A 1 -11.06 -7.74 -22.02
C MET A 1 -9.87 -8.63 -21.70
N THR A 2 -8.85 -8.66 -22.56
CA THR A 2 -7.61 -9.38 -22.26
C THR A 2 -6.80 -8.52 -21.30
N ASN A 3 -6.50 -9.02 -20.11
CA ASN A 3 -5.65 -8.30 -19.17
C ASN A 3 -4.23 -8.28 -19.77
N PRO A 4 -3.59 -7.11 -19.95
CA PRO A 4 -2.21 -7.08 -20.41
C PRO A 4 -1.35 -7.87 -19.43
N GLN A 5 -0.58 -8.80 -19.96
CA GLN A 5 0.26 -9.67 -19.13
C GLN A 5 1.58 -8.95 -18.88
N PHE A 6 1.74 -8.40 -17.67
CA PHE A 6 2.97 -7.75 -17.23
C PHE A 6 4.12 -8.74 -17.19
N SER A 7 5.32 -8.29 -17.57
CA SER A 7 6.52 -9.13 -17.48
C SER A 7 6.96 -9.30 -16.02
N ARG A 8 7.65 -10.40 -15.70
CA ARG A 8 8.25 -10.58 -14.36
C ARG A 8 9.20 -9.44 -13.99
N ALA A 9 9.99 -8.96 -14.95
CA ALA A 9 10.96 -7.88 -14.72
C ALA A 9 10.25 -6.56 -14.36
N GLU A 10 9.13 -6.27 -15.05
CA GLU A 10 8.30 -5.10 -14.75
C GLU A 10 7.68 -5.17 -13.36
N LEU A 11 7.12 -6.32 -12.99
CA LEU A 11 6.55 -6.53 -11.66
C LEU A 11 7.61 -6.42 -10.56
N ALA A 12 8.82 -6.96 -10.78
CA ALA A 12 9.93 -6.85 -9.83
C ALA A 12 10.37 -5.40 -9.65
N ALA A 13 10.57 -4.67 -10.74
CA ALA A 13 10.95 -3.26 -10.68
C ALA A 13 9.88 -2.39 -9.98
N ALA A 14 8.60 -2.67 -10.23
CA ALA A 14 7.51 -1.99 -9.53
C ALA A 14 7.48 -2.32 -8.02
N PHE A 15 7.79 -3.57 -7.66
CA PHE A 15 7.87 -4.00 -6.28
C PHE A 15 9.05 -3.35 -5.53
N ASP A 16 10.23 -3.24 -6.17
CA ASP A 16 11.39 -2.57 -5.58
C ASP A 16 11.09 -1.10 -5.23
N VAL A 17 10.35 -0.40 -6.10
CA VAL A 17 9.90 0.98 -5.85
C VAL A 17 8.91 1.05 -4.69
N PHE A 18 7.98 0.10 -4.63
CA PHE A 18 7.05 -0.02 -3.51
C PHE A 18 7.79 -0.22 -2.19
N GLU A 19 8.74 -1.15 -2.11
CA GLU A 19 9.51 -1.42 -0.89
C GLU A 19 10.29 -0.18 -0.42
N GLN A 20 10.97 0.52 -1.34
CA GLN A 20 11.70 1.76 -1.03
C GLN A 20 10.78 2.85 -0.48
N THR A 21 9.59 2.99 -1.06
CA THR A 21 8.65 4.04 -0.64
C THR A 21 8.05 3.71 0.73
N VAL A 22 7.68 2.44 0.98
CA VAL A 22 7.20 1.98 2.28
C VAL A 22 8.28 2.14 3.36
N ALA A 23 9.54 1.79 3.05
CA ALA A 23 10.66 1.97 3.98
C ALA A 23 10.85 3.45 4.35
N HIS A 24 10.88 4.34 3.35
CA HIS A 24 11.01 5.77 3.58
C HIS A 24 9.83 6.34 4.38
N ALA A 25 8.60 5.94 4.04
CA ALA A 25 7.40 6.34 4.76
C ALA A 25 7.43 5.88 6.23
N ALA A 26 7.90 4.67 6.50
CA ALA A 26 8.05 4.16 7.86
C ALA A 26 9.13 4.92 8.66
N GLU A 27 10.27 5.25 8.04
CA GLU A 27 11.35 6.03 8.66
C GLU A 27 10.91 7.45 9.01
N THR A 28 10.17 8.10 8.11
CA THR A 28 9.73 9.50 8.25
C THR A 28 8.37 9.66 8.91
N LYS A 29 7.64 8.56 9.09
CA LYS A 29 6.23 8.52 9.50
C LYS A 29 5.30 9.27 8.53
N ASP A 30 5.65 9.29 7.24
CA ASP A 30 4.79 9.81 6.18
C ASP A 30 3.72 8.76 5.80
N TRP A 31 2.67 8.71 6.60
CA TRP A 31 1.54 7.81 6.37
C TRP A 31 0.71 8.18 5.14
N ASP A 32 0.83 9.40 4.62
CA ASP A 32 0.14 9.77 3.38
C ASP A 32 0.81 9.14 2.16
N ALA A 33 2.15 9.15 2.11
CA ALA A 33 2.91 8.44 1.09
C ALA A 33 2.67 6.93 1.14
N TRP A 34 2.64 6.35 2.34
CA TRP A 34 2.36 4.92 2.51
C TRP A 34 1.00 4.50 1.95
N VAL A 35 -0.07 5.23 2.32
CA VAL A 35 -1.44 4.92 1.90
C VAL A 35 -1.67 5.18 0.41
N ALA A 36 -0.89 6.07 -0.22
CA ALA A 36 -1.05 6.41 -1.64
C ALA A 36 -0.77 5.24 -2.60
N HIS A 37 -0.05 4.20 -2.16
CA HIS A 37 0.16 3.00 -2.97
C HIS A 37 -1.08 2.14 -3.15
N TYR A 38 -2.05 2.27 -2.25
CA TYR A 38 -3.26 1.46 -2.29
C TYR A 38 -4.29 2.06 -3.24
N PRO A 39 -5.01 1.20 -4.00
CA PRO A 39 -6.17 1.66 -4.73
C PRO A 39 -7.22 2.24 -3.76
N PRO A 40 -8.08 3.17 -4.21
CA PRO A 40 -9.06 3.82 -3.34
C PRO A 40 -9.97 2.84 -2.57
N ASP A 41 -10.24 1.68 -3.17
CA ASP A 41 -11.11 0.60 -2.71
C ASP A 41 -10.34 -0.60 -2.11
N VAL A 42 -9.10 -0.40 -1.65
CA VAL A 42 -8.29 -1.46 -1.01
C VAL A 42 -9.02 -2.15 0.15
N GLU A 43 -8.97 -3.48 0.20
CA GLU A 43 -9.28 -4.24 1.40
C GLU A 43 -7.97 -4.53 2.13
N TYR A 44 -7.71 -3.78 3.20
CA TYR A 44 -6.49 -3.94 3.99
C TYR A 44 -6.78 -4.84 5.19
N ILE A 45 -6.11 -5.98 5.26
CA ILE A 45 -6.30 -6.98 6.33
C ILE A 45 -5.12 -6.89 7.28
N GLU A 46 -5.36 -6.31 8.46
CA GLU A 46 -4.39 -6.33 9.55
C GLU A 46 -4.71 -7.47 10.51
N HIS A 47 -3.82 -8.45 10.62
CA HIS A 47 -4.10 -9.70 11.35
C HIS A 47 -4.50 -9.50 12.81
N ALA A 48 -4.02 -8.44 13.45
CA ALA A 48 -4.35 -8.13 14.84
C ALA A 48 -5.53 -7.16 15.02
N MET A 49 -5.85 -6.35 14.01
CA MET A 49 -6.80 -5.23 14.13
C MET A 49 -8.05 -5.36 13.26
N GLY A 50 -8.10 -6.38 12.39
CA GLY A 50 -9.22 -6.64 11.49
C GLY A 50 -9.02 -6.04 10.10
N THR A 51 -10.13 -5.87 9.38
CA THR A 51 -10.13 -5.44 7.99
C THR A 51 -10.59 -3.98 7.86
N MET A 52 -9.83 -3.17 7.15
CA MET A 52 -10.19 -1.80 6.75
C MET A 52 -10.57 -1.77 5.27
N HIS A 53 -11.60 -0.99 4.95
CA HIS A 53 -12.15 -0.86 3.61
C HIS A 53 -11.88 0.55 3.07
N GLY A 54 -11.00 0.59 2.08
CA GLY A 54 -10.57 1.81 1.41
C GLY A 54 -9.41 2.50 2.11
N ARG A 55 -8.66 3.25 1.30
CA ARG A 55 -7.40 3.88 1.73
C ARG A 55 -7.59 4.90 2.86
N ASP A 56 -8.76 5.53 2.96
CA ASP A 56 -9.04 6.53 3.99
C ASP A 56 -9.24 5.91 5.38
N GLU A 57 -9.82 4.70 5.45
CA GLU A 57 -9.88 3.93 6.70
C GLU A 57 -8.48 3.48 7.13
N VAL A 58 -7.66 3.00 6.19
CA VAL A 58 -6.26 2.63 6.43
C VAL A 58 -5.45 3.81 6.98
N ARG A 59 -5.55 5.00 6.36
CA ARG A 59 -4.91 6.23 6.84
C ARG A 59 -5.33 6.59 8.26
N SER A 60 -6.62 6.49 8.54
CA SER A 60 -7.18 6.83 9.84
C SER A 60 -6.72 5.86 10.94
N TRP A 61 -6.55 4.59 10.59
CA TRP A 61 -6.04 3.56 11.49
C TRP A 61 -4.56 3.79 11.82
N ILE A 62 -3.68 3.86 10.80
CA ILE A 62 -2.23 3.93 11.03
C ILE A 62 -1.79 5.21 11.77
N ARG A 63 -2.57 6.29 11.68
CA ARG A 63 -2.30 7.52 12.45
C ARG A 63 -2.65 7.41 13.93
N LYS A 64 -3.48 6.45 14.32
CA LYS A 64 -3.98 6.26 15.70
C LYS A 64 -3.19 5.20 16.47
N THR A 65 -2.48 4.32 15.78
CA THR A 65 -1.71 3.21 16.33
C THR A 65 -0.22 3.50 16.27
#